data_AF-A0A7Y4W5K3-F1
#
_entry.id   AF-A0A7Y4W5K3-F1
#
_cell.length_a   1.000
_cell.length_b   1.000
_cell.length_c   1.000
_cell.angle_alpha   90.00
_cell.angle_beta   90.00
_cell.angle_gamma   90.00
#
_symmetry.space_group_name_H-M   'P 1'
#
loop_
_entity.id
_entity.type
_entity.pdbx_description
1 polymer ?
#
loop_
_entity_poly.entity_id
_entity_poly.type
_entity_poly.pdbx_seq_one_letter_code
_entity_poly.pdbx_strand_id
1 'polypeptide(L)' 'MDKISAILSRIQGERVYIDTNIFVYFLDQNERYFDIAIPFFQLFDEGVSLAHTGADLFSKLRL' A
#
# COMPACT_ATOMS: atom_id res chain seq x y z
N MET A 1 17.24 7.43 9.15
CA MET A 1 15.81 7.19 8.82
C MET A 1 15.69 5.79 8.25
N ASP A 2 14.66 5.06 8.65
CA ASP A 2 14.29 3.80 8.01
C ASP A 2 13.92 4.07 6.53
N LYS A 3 14.22 3.13 5.63
CA LYS A 3 13.96 3.24 4.19
C LYS A 3 12.47 3.38 3.87
N ILE A 4 11.59 2.72 4.63
CA ILE A 4 10.14 2.83 4.50
C ILE A 4 9.69 4.24 4.86
N SER A 5 10.10 4.75 6.03
CA SER A 5 9.82 6.12 6.45
C SER A 5 10.22 7.16 5.38
N ALA A 6 11.38 7.00 4.75
CA ALA A 6 11.83 7.88 3.68
C ALA A 6 10.95 7.81 2.42
N ILE A 7 10.43 6.62 2.08
CA ILE A 7 9.49 6.44 0.97
C ILE A 7 8.14 7.08 1.31
N LEU A 8 7.61 6.84 2.51
CA LEU A 8 6.33 7.40 2.97
C LEU A 8 6.34 8.93 2.93
N SER A 9 7.40 9.56 3.45
CA SER A 9 7.55 11.02 3.39
C SER A 9 7.64 11.55 1.95
N ARG A 10 8.17 10.76 1.02
CA ARG A 10 8.28 11.17 -0.40
C ARG A 10 6.95 11.08 -1.15
N ILE A 11 6.09 10.14 -0.78
CA ILE A 11 4.81 9.92 -1.48
C ILE A 11 3.64 10.68 -0.86
N GLN A 12 3.82 11.25 0.32
CA GLN A 12 2.84 12.08 0.99
C GLN A 12 2.40 13.25 0.09
N GLY A 13 1.09 13.42 -0.09
CA GLY A 13 0.51 14.45 -0.97
C GLY A 13 0.57 14.14 -2.47
N GLU A 14 1.25 13.08 -2.89
CA GLU A 14 1.37 12.69 -4.29
C GLU A 14 0.24 11.73 -4.70
N ARG A 15 0.06 11.57 -6.02
CA ARG A 15 -0.72 10.46 -6.58
C ARG A 15 0.21 9.30 -6.87
N VAL A 16 -0.06 8.15 -6.28
CA VAL A 16 0.80 6.97 -6.41
C VAL A 16 0.08 5.81 -7.06
N TYR A 17 0.79 5.10 -7.94
CA TYR A 17 0.36 3.79 -8.40
C TYR A 17 0.89 2.73 -7.45
N ILE A 18 0.01 1.85 -7.02
CA ILE A 18 0.30 0.76 -6.11
C ILE A 18 0.06 -0.58 -6.79
N ASP A 19 1.09 -1.40 -6.74
CA ASP A 19 1.05 -2.77 -7.22
C ASP A 19 0.09 -3.62 -6.37
N THR A 20 -0.59 -4.54 -7.04
CA THR A 20 -1.53 -5.50 -6.44
C THR A 20 -0.94 -6.25 -5.25
N ASN A 21 0.37 -6.55 -5.27
CA ASN A 21 1.01 -7.36 -4.25
C ASN A 21 0.92 -6.78 -2.83
N ILE A 22 0.91 -5.45 -2.66
CA ILE A 22 0.82 -4.87 -1.30
C ILE A 22 -0.53 -5.20 -0.65
N PHE A 23 -1.61 -5.27 -1.44
CA PHE A 23 -2.93 -5.67 -0.98
C PHE A 23 -2.94 -7.14 -0.59
N VAL A 24 -2.31 -8.00 -1.38
CA VAL A 24 -2.17 -9.43 -1.06
C VAL A 24 -1.41 -9.61 0.25
N TYR A 25 -0.29 -8.91 0.44
CA TYR A 25 0.49 -9.01 1.68
C TYR A 25 -0.29 -8.57 2.92
N PHE A 26 -1.13 -7.54 2.77
CA PHE A 26 -1.97 -7.05 3.84
C PHE A 26 -3.12 -8.02 4.15
N LEU A 27 -3.87 -8.46 3.13
CA LEU A 27 -5.05 -9.31 3.30
C LEU A 27 -4.68 -10.72 3.79
N ASP A 28 -3.60 -11.30 3.27
CA ASP A 28 -3.13 -12.64 3.66
C ASP A 28 -2.33 -12.63 4.97
N GLN A 29 -2.15 -11.46 5.60
CA GLN A 29 -1.30 -11.28 6.78
C GLN A 29 0.09 -11.89 6.60
N ASN A 30 0.72 -11.62 5.44
CA ASN A 30 1.99 -12.22 5.09
C ASN A 30 3.07 -11.91 6.15
N GLU A 31 3.62 -12.93 6.81
CA GLU A 31 4.53 -12.78 7.95
C GLU A 31 5.73 -11.84 7.69
N ARG A 32 6.18 -11.74 6.43
CA ARG A 32 7.35 -10.95 6.08
C ARG A 32 7.02 -9.51 5.70
N TYR A 33 5.86 -9.27 5.12
CA TYR A 33 5.52 -8.01 4.47
C TYR A 33 4.30 -7.31 5.05
N PHE A 34 3.57 -7.95 5.97
CA PHE A 34 2.39 -7.38 6.60
C PHE A 34 2.71 -6.05 7.30
N ASP A 35 3.69 -6.05 8.21
CA ASP A 35 4.11 -4.84 8.94
C ASP A 35 4.66 -3.74 8.02
N ILE A 36 5.18 -4.13 6.84
CA ILE A 36 5.67 -3.19 5.83
C ILE A 36 4.51 -2.58 5.04
N ALA A 37 3.43 -3.33 4.82
CA ALA A 37 2.26 -2.88 4.07
C ALA A 37 1.39 -1.90 4.88
N ILE A 38 1.25 -2.11 6.19
CA ILE A 38 0.39 -1.31 7.08
C ILE A 38 0.57 0.21 6.89
N PRO A 39 1.79 0.78 6.94
CA PRO A 39 1.97 2.23 6.87
C PRO A 39 1.51 2.85 5.54
N PHE A 40 1.55 2.09 4.45
CA PHE A 40 1.03 2.56 3.16
C PHE A 40 -0.49 2.66 3.22
N PHE A 41 -1.17 1.63 3.73
CA PHE A 41 -2.63 1.66 3.87
C PHE A 41 -3.11 2.77 4.81
N GLN A 42 -2.42 2.99 5.93
CA GLN A 42 -2.73 4.11 6.84
C GLN A 42 -2.64 5.47 6.13
N LEU A 43 -1.60 5.68 5.33
CA LEU A 43 -1.39 6.94 4.61
C LEU A 43 -2.52 7.25 3.59
N PHE A 44 -3.17 6.23 3.02
CA PHE A 44 -4.33 6.42 2.15
C PHE A 44 -5.65 6.52 2.92
N ASP A 45 -5.81 5.75 4.00
CA ASP A 45 -6.99 5.78 4.85
C ASP A 45 -7.18 7.17 5.51
N GLU A 46 -6.07 7.79 5.93
CA GLU A 46 -6.05 9.16 6.47
C GLU A 46 -6.27 10.24 5.40
N GLY A 47 -6.39 9.88 4.11
CA GLY A 47 -6.59 10.83 3.01
C GLY A 47 -5.36 11.70 2.71
N VAL A 48 -4.19 11.32 3.22
CA VAL A 48 -2.94 12.08 3.09
C VAL A 48 -2.32 11.94 1.69
N SER A 49 -2.72 10.90 0.94
CA SER A 49 -2.34 10.67 -0.46
C SER A 49 -3.45 9.91 -1.19
N LEU A 50 -3.41 9.92 -2.52
CA LEU A 50 -4.34 9.19 -3.37
C LEU A 50 -3.63 8.01 -4.04
N ALA A 51 -4.09 6.80 -3.76
CA ALA A 51 -3.59 5.59 -4.41
C ALA A 51 -4.46 5.17 -5.60
N HIS A 52 -3.80 4.72 -6.67
CA HIS A 52 -4.40 4.04 -7.80
C HIS A 52 -3.83 2.63 -7.91
N THR A 53 -4.62 1.69 -8.41
CA THR A 53 -4.16 0.33 -8.68
C THR A 53 -4.74 -0.18 -9.99
N GLY A 54 -4.25 -1.31 -10.47
CA GLY A 54 -4.74 -1.92 -11.70
C GLY A 54 -6.18 -2.39 -11.56
N ALA A 55 -6.99 -2.16 -12.59
CA ALA A 55 -8.42 -2.52 -12.60
C ALA A 55 -8.66 -4.03 -12.37
N ASP A 56 -7.68 -4.86 -12.69
CA ASP A 56 -7.72 -6.32 -12.52
C ASP A 56 -7.45 -6.77 -11.07
N LEU A 57 -7.24 -5.84 -10.13
CA LEU A 57 -7.02 -6.17 -8.72
C LEU A 57 -8.16 -7.04 -8.15
N PHE A 58 -9.41 -6.68 -8.45
CA PHE A 58 -10.60 -7.38 -7.95
C PHE A 58 -10.78 -8.78 -8.54
N SER A 59 -10.14 -9.11 -9.67
CA SER A 59 -10.16 -10.49 -10.19
C SER A 59 -9.11 -11.37 -9.50
N LYS A 60 -8.02 -10.76 -9.02
CA LYS A 60 -6.89 -11.41 -8.36
C LYS A 60 -7.14 -11.64 -6.88
N LEU A 61 -7.77 -10.67 -6.22
CA LEU A 61 -8.26 -10.81 -4.86
C LEU A 61 -9.61 -11.51 -4.94
N ARG A 62 -9.70 -12.74 -4.41
CA ARG A 62 -10.97 -13.49 -4.34
C ARG A 62 -11.90 -12.90 -3.26
N LEU A 63 -12.19 -11.61 -3.35
CA LEU A 63 -13.04 -10.83 -2.43
C LEU A 63 -14.52 -10.96 -2.78
#